data_AF-A0AAD4K1Q9-F1
#
_entry.id   AF-A0AAD4K1Q9-F1
#
_cell.length_a   1.000
_cell.length_b   1.000
_cell.length_c   1.000
_cell.angle_alpha   90.00
_cell.angle_beta   90.00
_cell.angle_gamma   90.00
#
_symmetry.space_group_name_H-M   'P 1'
#
loop_
_entity.id
_entity.type
_entity.pdbx_description
1 polymer ?
#
loop_
_entity_poly.entity_id
_entity_poly.type
_entity_poly.pdbx_seq_one_letter_code
_entity_poly.pdbx_strand_id
1 'polypeptide(L)' 'MAILRGWRFVGFVSCIVGAIGVTLYPVVVDPMINTQKYKSLQEHNRNK' A
#
# COMPACT_ATOMS: atom_id res chain seq x y z
N MET A 1 20.58 -14.47 -23.79
CA MET A 1 20.55 -13.51 -22.66
C MET A 1 19.36 -12.58 -22.86
N ALA A 2 18.31 -12.65 -22.03
CA ALA A 2 17.21 -11.69 -22.12
C ALA A 2 17.64 -10.39 -21.43
N ILE A 3 18.18 -9.44 -22.20
CA ILE A 3 18.60 -8.14 -21.68
C ILE A 3 17.35 -7.24 -21.63
N LEU A 4 16.79 -7.03 -20.43
CA LEU A 4 15.76 -6.02 -20.22
C LEU A 4 16.43 -4.64 -20.22
N ARG A 5 16.32 -3.91 -21.34
CA ARG A 5 16.77 -2.52 -21.48
C ARG A 5 15.63 -1.64 -22.00
N GLY A 6 15.68 -0.35 -21.65
CA GLY A 6 14.72 0.65 -22.08
C GLY A 6 13.31 0.39 -21.54
N TRP A 7 12.30 0.59 -22.38
CA TRP A 7 10.89 0.54 -21.97
C TRP A 7 10.45 -0.83 -21.44
N ARG A 8 11.04 -1.93 -21.91
CA ARG A 8 10.73 -3.28 -21.40
C ARG A 8 11.13 -3.46 -19.93
N PHE A 9 12.22 -2.81 -19.51
CA PHE A 9 12.64 -2.81 -18.11
C PHE A 9 11.69 -1.97 -17.26
N VAL A 10 11.31 -0.78 -17.75
CA VAL A 10 10.36 0.11 -17.07
C VAL A 10 9.01 -0.60 -16.87
N GLY A 11 8.48 -1.26 -17.91
CA GLY A 11 7.22 -2.02 -17.81
C GLY A 11 7.30 -3.20 -16.84
N PHE A 12 8.47 -3.85 -16.75
CA PHE A 12 8.68 -4.92 -15.78
C PHE A 12 8.70 -4.39 -14.33
N VAL A 13 9.45 -3.32 -14.08
CA VAL A 13 9.54 -2.69 -12.75
C VAL A 13 8.18 -2.11 -12.33
N SER A 14 7.45 -1.47 -13.24
CA SER A 14 6.11 -0.94 -12.94
C SER A 14 5.12 -2.03 -12.54
N CYS A 15 5.20 -3.22 -13.15
CA CYS A 15 4.37 -4.35 -12.76
C CYS A 15 4.66 -4.79 -11.31
N ILE A 16 5.94 -4.88 -10.93
CA ILE A 16 6.35 -5.26 -9.58
C ILE A 16 5.88 -4.22 -8.56
N VAL A 17 6.18 -2.94 -8.82
CA VAL A 17 5.80 -1.85 -7.91
C VAL A 17 4.27 -1.71 -7.83
N GLY A 18 3.56 -1.90 -8.94
CA GLY A 18 2.10 -1.90 -8.96
C GLY A 18 1.50 -3.03 -8.13
N ALA A 19 2.02 -4.26 -8.27
CA ALA A 19 1.59 -5.39 -7.44
C ALA A 19 1.83 -5.13 -5.95
N ILE A 20 3.01 -4.62 -5.58
CA ILE A 20 3.34 -4.24 -4.21
C ILE A 20 2.37 -3.16 -3.70
N GLY A 21 2.13 -2.11 -4.49
CA GLY A 21 1.20 -1.03 -4.15
C GLY A 21 -0.23 -1.52 -3.90
N VAL A 22 -0.73 -2.46 -4.70
CA VAL A 22 -2.07 -3.06 -4.50
C VAL A 22 -2.11 -3.87 -3.21
N THR A 23 -1.08 -4.67 -2.92
CA THR A 23 -1.03 -5.45 -1.68
C THR A 23 -0.89 -4.59 -0.42
N LEU A 24 -0.21 -3.43 -0.54
CA LEU A 24 -0.04 -2.47 0.55
C LEU A 24 -1.22 -1.51 0.70
N TYR A 25 -2.09 -1.41 -0.31
CA TYR A 25 -3.27 -0.54 -0.29
C TYR A 25 -4.15 -0.74 0.97
N PRO A 26 -4.57 -1.95 1.37
CA PRO A 26 -5.37 -2.13 2.58
C PRO A 26 -4.60 -1.88 3.88
N VAL A 27 -3.27 -1.84 3.86
CA VAL A 27 -2.46 -1.61 5.08
C VAL A 27 -2.28 -0.12 5.32
N VAL A 28 -2.05 0.65 4.25
CA VAL A 28 -1.71 2.07 4.32
C VAL A 28 -2.91 2.97 4.02
N VAL A 29 -3.74 2.61 3.04
CA VAL A 29 -4.83 3.47 2.58
C VAL A 29 -6.11 3.24 3.38
N ASP A 30 -6.42 1.99 3.77
CA ASP A 30 -7.56 1.69 4.66
C ASP A 30 -7.58 2.52 5.96
N PRO A 31 -6.48 2.62 6.74
CA PRO A 31 -6.47 3.45 7.95
C PRO A 31 -6.60 4.96 7.65
N MET A 32 -6.18 5.40 6.45
CA MET A 32 -6.26 6.82 6.04
C MET A 32 -7.66 7.20 5.57
N ILE A 33 -8.38 6.31 4.88
CA ILE A 33 -9.74 6.55 4.42
C ILE A 33 -10.74 6.34 5.56
N ASN A 34 -10.55 5.32 6.40
CA ASN A 34 -11.46 5.00 7.50
C ASN A 34 -10.79 5.21 8.87
N THR A 35 -10.55 6.49 9.19
CA THR A 35 -10.01 6.91 10.49
C THR A 35 -10.95 6.62 11.67
N GLN A 36 -12.23 6.29 11.43
CA GLN A 36 -13.18 6.00 12.51
C GLN A 36 -12.82 4.76 13.33
N LYS A 37 -12.31 3.69 12.70
CA LYS A 37 -11.83 2.50 13.41
C LYS A 37 -10.66 2.83 14.35
N TYR A 38 -9.77 3.71 13.92
CA TYR A 38 -8.65 4.16 14.75
C TYR A 38 -9.08 5.12 15.85
N LYS A 39 -10.05 6.01 15.59
CA LYS A 39 -10.61 6.89 16.62
C LYS A 39 -11.32 6.12 17.73
N SER A 40 -12.11 5.10 17.41
CA SER A 40 -12.80 4.30 18.43
C SER A 40 -11.82 3.47 19.28
N LEU A 41 -10.76 2.94 18.67
CA LEU A 41 -9.66 2.29 19.40
C LEU A 41 -8.90 3.28 20.30
N GLN A 42 -8.71 4.51 19.84
CA GLN A 42 -8.05 5.56 20.63
C GLN A 42 -8.94 6.05 21.78
N GLU A 43 -10.26 6.16 21.59
CA GLU A 43 -11.22 6.46 22.65
C GLU A 43 -11.29 5.35 23.70
N HIS A 44 -11.29 4.07 23.29
CA HIS A 44 -11.21 2.94 24.22
C HIS A 44 -9.92 2.94 25.05
N ASN A 45 -8.78 3.26 24.44
CA ASN A 45 -7.50 3.34 25.16
C ASN A 45 -7.36 4.60 26.02
N ARG A 46 -8.01 5.72 25.66
CA ARG A 46 -7.97 6.97 26.43
C ARG A 46 -8.91 6.96 27.63
N ASN A 47 -9.93 6.08 27.63
CA ASN A 47 -10.87 5.91 28.72
C ASN A 47 -10.47 4.80 29.71
N LYS A 48 -9.26 4.22 29.55
CA LYS A 48 -8.65 3.26 30.47
C LYS A 48 -7.58 3.95 31.30
#